data_AF-A0A161ME71-F1
#
_entry.id   AF-A0A161ME71-F1
#
_cell.length_a   1.000
_cell.length_b   1.000
_cell.length_c   1.000
_cell.angle_alpha   90.00
_cell.angle_beta   90.00
_cell.angle_gamma   90.00
#
_symmetry.space_group_name_H-M   'P 1'
#
loop_
_entity.id
_entity.type
_entity.pdbx_description
1 polymer ?
#
loop_
_entity_poly.entity_id
_entity_poly.type
_entity_poly.pdbx_seq_one_letter_code
_entity_poly.pdbx_strand_id
1 'polypeptide(L)'
;SASSPYFKAMFSAGLVEAEKDRIEIHYIDPKILTAIIDFIYSGEMALCQENVQDLIVAGDMLELKEAVHGCTEFLKNELHITNAVGIYRFAEDHNCIDLAKTASTFIENHFPLVAFEEEFCELPKELLCKFLDSELLKVDSEYQVFQSVMRWINYDVP
;
A
#
# COMPACT_ATOMS: atom_id res chain seq x y z
N SER A 1 0.32 -18.49 21.31
CA SER A 1 -0.63 -18.23 20.20
C SER A 1 -1.58 -17.06 20.49
N ALA A 2 -1.12 -15.99 21.18
CA ALA A 2 -2.02 -14.93 21.66
C ALA A 2 -2.11 -13.69 20.76
N SER A 3 -1.15 -13.48 19.84
CA SER A 3 -1.03 -12.21 19.11
C SER A 3 -1.53 -12.24 17.65
N SER A 4 -1.79 -13.42 17.07
CA SER A 4 -2.31 -13.56 15.70
C SER A 4 -3.53 -14.50 15.69
N PRO A 5 -4.71 -14.01 15.27
CA PRO A 5 -5.89 -14.84 15.13
C PRO A 5 -5.72 -15.94 14.07
N TYR A 6 -4.95 -15.70 13.00
CA TYR A 6 -4.58 -16.72 12.02
C TYR A 6 -3.88 -17.93 12.66
N PHE A 7 -2.80 -17.71 13.43
CA PHE A 7 -2.11 -18.81 14.11
C PHE A 7 -2.98 -19.44 15.19
N LYS A 8 -3.82 -18.65 15.87
CA LYS A 8 -4.78 -19.19 16.82
C LYS A 8 -5.74 -20.15 16.12
N ALA A 9 -6.35 -19.76 15.01
CA ALA A 9 -7.27 -20.61 14.24
C ALA A 9 -6.56 -21.88 13.73
N MET A 10 -5.37 -21.73 13.13
CA MET A 10 -4.58 -22.84 12.61
C MET A 10 -4.29 -23.91 13.68
N PHE A 11 -3.96 -23.49 14.90
CA PHE A 11 -3.58 -24.41 15.98
C PHE A 11 -4.74 -24.82 16.92
N SER A 12 -5.94 -24.26 16.78
CA SER A 12 -7.06 -24.58 17.67
C SER A 12 -8.33 -25.09 16.97
N ALA A 13 -8.39 -25.07 15.64
CA ALA A 13 -9.61 -25.37 14.88
C ALA A 13 -9.69 -26.81 14.30
N GLY A 14 -9.11 -27.82 14.95
CA GLY A 14 -9.22 -29.22 14.47
C GLY A 14 -8.65 -29.46 13.06
N LEU A 15 -7.83 -28.52 12.60
CA LEU A 15 -7.12 -28.58 11.32
C LEU A 15 -5.93 -29.53 11.45
N VAL A 16 -5.52 -30.16 10.35
CA VAL A 16 -4.43 -31.15 10.33
C VAL A 16 -3.11 -30.51 10.83
N GLU A 17 -2.96 -29.21 10.61
CA GLU A 17 -1.86 -28.38 11.07
C GLU A 17 -1.71 -28.36 12.60
N ALA A 18 -2.80 -28.56 13.36
CA ALA A 18 -2.75 -28.60 14.82
C ALA A 18 -2.04 -29.86 15.36
N GLU A 19 -1.98 -30.94 14.57
CA GLU A 19 -1.31 -32.20 14.94
C GLU A 19 0.12 -32.29 14.36
N LYS A 20 0.57 -31.28 13.61
CA LYS A 20 1.90 -31.25 13.00
C LYS A 20 2.88 -30.44 13.84
N ASP A 21 4.10 -30.97 13.98
CA ASP A 21 5.23 -30.27 14.61
C ASP A 21 5.84 -29.18 13.70
N ARG A 22 5.55 -29.22 12.40
CA ARG A 22 6.02 -28.26 11.40
C ARG A 22 4.89 -27.89 10.45
N ILE A 23 4.78 -26.59 10.21
CA ILE A 23 3.86 -26.01 9.23
C ILE A 23 4.65 -25.26 8.17
N GLU A 24 4.14 -25.28 6.95
CA GLU A 24 4.68 -24.50 5.84
C GLU A 24 3.74 -23.33 5.60
N ILE A 25 4.27 -22.11 5.58
CA ILE A 25 3.52 -20.90 5.28
C ILE A 25 3.87 -20.52 3.84
N HIS A 26 2.88 -20.56 2.97
CA HIS A 26 3.03 -20.19 1.58
C HIS A 26 2.76 -18.70 1.37
N TYR A 27 3.26 -18.13 0.27
CA TYR A 27 3.00 -16.76 -0.19
C TYR A 27 3.60 -15.62 0.65
N ILE A 28 4.46 -15.91 1.63
CA ILE A 28 5.19 -14.91 2.40
C ILE A 28 6.69 -15.14 2.20
N ASP A 29 7.43 -14.09 1.84
CA ASP A 29 8.90 -14.15 1.77
C ASP A 29 9.48 -14.48 3.15
N PRO A 30 10.47 -15.39 3.25
CA PRO A 30 11.06 -15.77 4.53
C PRO A 30 11.54 -14.59 5.39
N LYS A 31 12.09 -13.53 4.77
CA LYS A 31 12.57 -12.34 5.50
C LYS A 31 11.40 -11.56 6.11
N ILE A 32 10.30 -11.45 5.37
CA ILE A 32 9.08 -10.77 5.83
C ILE A 32 8.45 -11.55 6.98
N LEU A 33 8.39 -12.88 6.85
CA LEU A 33 7.91 -13.74 7.93
C LEU A 33 8.79 -13.63 9.18
N THR A 34 10.13 -13.60 9.03
CA THR A 34 11.05 -13.38 10.16
C THR A 34 10.77 -12.03 10.83
N ALA A 35 10.66 -10.95 10.07
CA ALA A 35 10.37 -9.62 10.62
C ALA A 35 9.02 -9.58 11.38
N ILE A 36 8.01 -10.28 10.88
CA ILE A 36 6.70 -10.40 11.57
C ILE A 36 6.82 -11.18 12.88
N ILE A 37 7.57 -12.29 12.87
CA ILE A 37 7.79 -13.09 14.09
C ILE A 37 8.55 -12.24 15.11
N ASP A 38 9.61 -11.54 14.69
CA ASP A 38 10.38 -10.67 15.57
C ASP A 38 9.47 -9.60 16.19
N PHE A 39 8.61 -8.96 15.40
CA PHE A 39 7.61 -8.01 15.90
C PHE A 39 6.65 -8.63 16.93
N ILE A 40 6.17 -9.86 16.72
CA ILE A 40 5.29 -10.54 17.67
C ILE A 40 5.95 -10.72 19.05
N TYR A 41 7.27 -10.92 19.08
CA TYR A 41 8.03 -11.16 20.32
C TYR A 41 8.61 -9.89 20.94
N SER A 42 9.01 -8.90 20.13
CA SER A 42 9.67 -7.67 20.60
C SER A 42 8.71 -6.48 20.72
N GLY A 43 7.62 -6.47 19.94
CA GLY A 43 6.77 -5.29 19.73
C GLY A 43 7.37 -4.23 18.79
N GLU A 44 8.56 -4.48 18.23
CA GLU A 44 9.30 -3.54 17.38
C GLU A 44 9.43 -4.10 15.97
N MET A 45 9.27 -3.23 14.97
CA MET A 45 9.39 -3.58 13.55
C MET A 45 10.23 -2.54 12.82
N ALA A 46 11.29 -3.00 12.14
CA ALA A 46 12.13 -2.15 11.32
C ALA A 46 11.50 -1.98 9.93
N LEU A 47 11.03 -0.76 9.64
CA LEU A 47 10.35 -0.43 8.39
C LEU A 47 11.28 0.30 7.43
N CYS A 48 11.20 -0.05 6.15
CA CYS A 48 11.81 0.66 5.04
C CYS A 48 10.91 0.60 3.80
N GLN A 49 11.21 1.41 2.78
CA GLN A 49 10.43 1.45 1.54
C GLN A 49 10.38 0.10 0.82
N GLU A 50 11.43 -0.72 0.95
CA GLU A 50 11.55 -2.02 0.29
C GLU A 50 10.71 -3.12 0.95
N ASN A 51 10.42 -3.02 2.25
CA ASN A 51 9.76 -4.10 2.99
C ASN A 51 8.33 -3.78 3.43
N VAL A 52 7.97 -2.50 3.51
CA VAL A 52 6.73 -2.06 4.17
C VAL A 52 5.48 -2.56 3.45
N GLN A 53 5.50 -2.62 2.11
CA GLN A 53 4.38 -3.12 1.32
C GLN A 53 4.15 -4.61 1.56
N ASP A 54 5.21 -5.43 1.48
CA ASP A 54 5.13 -6.86 1.76
C ASP A 54 4.72 -7.16 3.21
N LEU A 55 5.17 -6.33 4.16
CA LEU A 55 4.77 -6.42 5.56
C LEU A 55 3.28 -6.10 5.76
N ILE A 56 2.70 -5.16 5.01
CA ILE A 56 1.26 -4.90 5.02
C ILE A 56 0.50 -6.13 4.52
N VAL A 57 0.90 -6.69 3.38
CA VAL A 57 0.23 -7.86 2.79
C VAL A 57 0.29 -9.07 3.72
N ALA A 58 1.49 -9.37 4.24
CA ALA A 58 1.68 -10.48 5.16
C ALA A 58 0.99 -10.23 6.52
N GLY A 59 1.02 -8.98 7.01
CA GLY A 59 0.34 -8.57 8.24
C GLY A 59 -1.18 -8.71 8.14
N ASP A 60 -1.77 -8.35 7.01
CA ASP A 60 -3.21 -8.51 6.76
C ASP A 60 -3.58 -10.00 6.71
N MET A 61 -2.82 -10.81 5.96
CA MET A 61 -3.01 -12.26 5.86
C MET A 61 -2.94 -12.97 7.22
N LEU A 62 -2.02 -12.55 8.09
CA LEU A 62 -1.82 -13.11 9.43
C LEU A 62 -2.71 -12.46 10.50
N GLU A 63 -3.60 -11.55 10.09
CA GLU A 63 -4.54 -10.79 10.92
C GLU A 63 -3.85 -9.97 12.04
N LEU A 64 -2.68 -9.42 11.75
CA LEU A 64 -1.86 -8.58 12.63
C LEU A 64 -2.14 -7.09 12.42
N LYS A 65 -3.30 -6.64 12.91
CA LYS A 65 -3.80 -5.27 12.69
C LYS A 65 -2.84 -4.18 13.18
N GLU A 66 -2.14 -4.39 14.28
CA GLU A 66 -1.18 -3.41 14.83
C GLU A 66 0.05 -3.25 13.93
N ALA A 67 0.54 -4.35 13.34
CA ALA A 67 1.64 -4.32 12.37
C ALA A 67 1.21 -3.57 11.10
N VAL A 68 0.04 -3.92 10.55
CA VAL A 68 -0.52 -3.25 9.36
C VAL A 68 -0.70 -1.76 9.64
N HIS A 69 -1.24 -1.39 10.80
CA HIS A 69 -1.40 0.00 11.17
C HIS A 69 -0.06 0.75 11.19
N GLY A 70 0.95 0.21 11.89
CA GLY A 70 2.29 0.83 11.94
C GLY A 70 2.93 0.99 10.55
N CYS A 71 2.79 -0.01 9.67
CA CYS A 71 3.26 0.06 8.29
C CYS A 71 2.51 1.12 7.47
N THR A 72 1.19 1.22 7.61
CA THR A 72 0.40 2.26 6.92
C THR A 72 0.74 3.67 7.40
N GLU A 73 1.00 3.86 8.70
CA GLU A 73 1.45 5.16 9.24
C GLU A 73 2.83 5.55 8.70
N PHE A 74 3.75 4.58 8.58
CA PHE A 74 5.04 4.81 7.93
C PHE A 74 4.86 5.30 6.49
N LEU A 75 4.01 4.64 5.68
CA LEU A 75 3.74 5.06 4.30
C LEU A 75 3.10 6.45 4.21
N LYS A 76 2.23 6.83 5.15
CA LYS A 76 1.67 8.19 5.20
C LYS A 76 2.73 9.24 5.45
N ASN A 77 3.69 8.96 6.33
CA ASN A 77 4.78 9.88 6.64
C ASN A 77 5.80 10.00 5.49
N GLU A 78 5.93 8.96 4.67
CA GLU A 78 6.82 8.91 3.50
C GLU A 78 6.15 9.37 2.20
N LEU A 79 4.93 9.91 2.26
CA LEU A 79 4.23 10.45 1.09
C LEU A 79 5.04 11.58 0.44
N HIS A 80 5.35 11.41 -0.83
CA HIS A 80 6.11 12.33 -1.64
C HIS A 80 5.54 12.42 -3.05
N ILE A 81 5.79 13.53 -3.76
CA ILE A 81 5.25 13.73 -5.11
C ILE A 81 5.63 12.60 -6.09
N THR A 82 6.80 11.99 -5.89
CA THR A 82 7.35 10.93 -6.75
C THR A 82 6.79 9.53 -6.46
N ASN A 83 6.19 9.30 -5.29
CA ASN A 83 5.73 7.96 -4.85
C ASN A 83 4.24 7.92 -4.45
N ALA A 84 3.55 9.07 -4.44
CA ALA A 84 2.19 9.17 -3.94
C ALA A 84 1.21 8.35 -4.79
N VAL A 85 1.45 8.24 -6.10
CA VAL A 85 0.62 7.47 -7.02
C VAL A 85 0.78 5.97 -6.76
N GLY A 86 2.02 5.49 -6.61
CA GLY A 86 2.31 4.11 -6.24
C GLY A 86 1.69 3.73 -4.90
N ILE A 87 1.83 4.59 -3.88
CA ILE A 87 1.23 4.39 -2.56
C ILE A 87 -0.31 4.36 -2.64
N TYR A 88 -0.92 5.25 -3.41
CA TYR A 88 -2.37 5.27 -3.61
C TYR A 88 -2.87 3.97 -4.25
N ARG A 89 -2.22 3.53 -5.33
CA ARG A 89 -2.58 2.29 -6.04
C ARG A 89 -2.47 1.08 -5.13
N PHE A 90 -1.34 0.95 -4.43
CA PHE A 90 -1.13 -0.10 -3.44
C PHE A 90 -2.24 -0.10 -2.38
N ALA A 91 -2.60 1.08 -1.86
CA ALA A 91 -3.63 1.20 -0.85
C ALA A 91 -5.03 0.82 -1.37
N GLU A 92 -5.38 1.15 -2.61
CA GLU A 92 -6.64 0.72 -3.24
C GLU A 92 -6.65 -0.80 -3.47
N ASP A 93 -5.55 -1.38 -4.00
CA ASP A 93 -5.44 -2.81 -4.31
C ASP A 93 -5.52 -3.68 -3.05
N HIS A 94 -4.98 -3.20 -1.92
CA HIS A 94 -5.01 -3.89 -0.63
C HIS A 94 -6.10 -3.37 0.33
N ASN A 95 -7.07 -2.59 -0.19
CA ASN A 95 -8.21 -2.07 0.57
C ASN A 95 -7.80 -1.34 1.89
N CYS A 96 -6.64 -0.68 1.88
CA CYS A 96 -6.13 0.17 2.95
C CYS A 96 -6.79 1.54 2.86
N ILE A 97 -8.09 1.60 3.14
CA ILE A 97 -8.98 2.76 2.89
C ILE A 97 -8.42 4.07 3.44
N ASP A 98 -7.84 4.04 4.65
CA ASP A 98 -7.33 5.26 5.28
C ASP A 98 -6.08 5.79 4.58
N LEU A 99 -5.14 4.91 4.23
CA LEU A 99 -3.95 5.25 3.44
C LEU A 99 -4.34 5.75 2.05
N ALA A 100 -5.29 5.09 1.38
CA ALA A 100 -5.79 5.49 0.07
C ALA A 100 -6.38 6.90 0.11
N LYS A 101 -7.17 7.23 1.15
CA LYS A 101 -7.71 8.59 1.35
C LYS A 101 -6.62 9.62 1.59
N THR A 102 -5.64 9.33 2.45
CA THR A 102 -4.51 10.23 2.70
C THR A 102 -3.72 10.49 1.41
N ALA A 103 -3.38 9.42 0.67
CA ALA A 103 -2.65 9.51 -0.58
C ALA A 103 -3.45 10.27 -1.65
N SER A 104 -4.75 9.99 -1.80
CA SER A 104 -5.63 10.73 -2.73
C SER A 104 -5.65 12.22 -2.41
N THR A 105 -5.83 12.57 -1.13
CA THR A 105 -5.84 13.97 -0.69
C THR A 105 -4.48 14.64 -0.96
N PHE A 106 -3.39 13.91 -0.78
CA PHE A 106 -2.04 14.42 -1.08
C PHE A 106 -1.88 14.69 -2.58
N ILE A 107 -2.29 13.74 -3.43
CA ILE A 107 -2.26 13.85 -4.90
C ILE A 107 -3.11 15.04 -5.34
N GLU A 108 -4.33 15.18 -4.84
CA GLU A 108 -5.23 16.28 -5.20
C GLU A 108 -4.64 17.65 -4.85
N ASN A 109 -3.99 17.77 -3.68
CA ASN A 109 -3.38 19.02 -3.25
C ASN A 109 -2.08 19.37 -4.00
N HIS A 110 -1.38 18.38 -4.54
CA HIS A 110 -0.10 18.56 -5.24
C HIS A 110 -0.18 18.15 -6.71
N PHE A 111 -1.40 18.09 -7.27
CA PHE A 111 -1.66 17.52 -8.59
C PHE A 111 -0.75 18.07 -9.69
N PRO A 112 -0.50 19.39 -9.80
CA PRO A 112 0.39 19.93 -10.83
C PRO A 112 1.83 19.43 -10.76
N LEU A 113 2.31 18.97 -9.60
CA LEU A 113 3.64 18.40 -9.46
C LEU A 113 3.59 16.89 -9.72
N VAL A 114 2.66 16.19 -9.06
CA VAL A 114 2.49 14.73 -9.20
C VAL A 114 2.22 14.33 -10.66
N ALA A 115 1.42 15.13 -11.38
CA ALA A 115 1.10 14.92 -12.78
C ALA A 115 2.31 14.94 -13.74
N PHE A 116 3.45 15.45 -13.28
CA PHE A 116 4.70 15.51 -14.05
C PHE A 116 5.70 14.43 -13.63
N GLU A 117 5.33 13.56 -12.69
CA GLU A 117 6.14 12.40 -12.29
C GLU A 117 5.85 11.19 -13.18
N GLU A 118 6.81 10.25 -13.24
CA GLU A 118 6.70 9.06 -14.08
C GLU A 118 5.57 8.12 -13.63
N GLU A 119 5.41 7.89 -12.32
CA GLU A 119 4.35 7.02 -11.79
C GLU A 119 2.94 7.48 -12.19
N PHE A 120 2.73 8.78 -12.40
CA PHE A 120 1.45 9.31 -12.87
C PHE A 120 1.16 8.88 -14.31
N CYS A 121 2.20 8.81 -15.16
CA CYS A 121 2.07 8.36 -16.55
C CYS A 121 1.72 6.87 -16.64
N GLU A 122 2.07 6.08 -15.62
CA GLU A 122 1.75 4.65 -15.51
C GLU A 122 0.33 4.36 -15.00
N LEU A 123 -0.47 5.41 -14.72
CA LEU A 123 -1.84 5.22 -14.24
C LEU A 123 -2.72 4.51 -15.27
N PRO A 124 -3.50 3.49 -14.86
CA PRO A 124 -4.60 2.99 -15.67
C PRO A 124 -5.59 4.10 -15.98
N LYS A 125 -6.20 4.03 -17.17
CA LYS A 125 -7.18 5.02 -17.65
C LYS A 125 -8.30 5.27 -16.63
N GLU A 126 -8.79 4.22 -15.99
CA GLU A 126 -9.88 4.29 -15.02
C GLU A 126 -9.51 5.14 -13.81
N LEU A 127 -8.29 4.98 -13.30
CA LEU A 127 -7.78 5.76 -12.16
C LEU A 127 -7.46 7.20 -12.56
N LEU A 128 -6.90 7.40 -13.76
CA LEU A 128 -6.70 8.74 -14.30
C LEU A 128 -8.04 9.48 -14.37
N CYS A 129 -9.08 8.88 -14.98
CA CYS A 129 -10.41 9.47 -15.05
C CYS A 129 -10.98 9.78 -13.65
N LYS A 130 -10.77 8.90 -12.67
CA LYS A 130 -11.20 9.14 -11.27
C LYS A 130 -10.54 10.37 -10.66
N PHE A 131 -9.23 10.57 -10.88
CA PHE A 131 -8.56 11.78 -10.41
C PHE A 131 -9.07 13.03 -11.12
N LEU A 132 -9.24 12.97 -12.44
CA LEU A 132 -9.70 14.10 -13.25
C LEU A 132 -11.15 14.52 -12.96
N ASP A 133 -11.99 13.58 -12.51
CA ASP A 133 -13.37 13.85 -12.10
C ASP A 133 -13.47 14.43 -10.67
N SER A 134 -12.35 14.51 -9.94
CA SER A 134 -12.34 15.05 -8.57
C SER A 134 -12.46 16.57 -8.56
N GLU A 135 -13.54 17.06 -7.94
CA GLU A 135 -13.73 18.50 -7.66
C GLU A 135 -12.74 19.07 -6.63
N LEU A 136 -11.94 18.20 -5.98
CA LEU A 136 -10.96 18.59 -4.96
C LEU A 136 -9.58 18.89 -5.53
N LEU A 137 -9.35 18.64 -6.83
CA LEU A 137 -8.09 18.91 -7.51
C LEU A 137 -7.65 20.37 -7.32
N LYS A 138 -6.46 20.55 -6.73
CA LYS A 138 -5.83 21.86 -6.58
C LYS A 138 -4.97 22.16 -7.80
N VAL A 139 -5.58 22.86 -8.75
CA VAL A 139 -4.92 23.36 -9.96
C VAL A 139 -5.12 24.87 -10.09
N ASP A 140 -4.14 25.55 -10.66
CA ASP A 140 -4.22 26.99 -10.94
C ASP A 140 -5.07 27.26 -12.19
N SER A 141 -5.14 26.29 -13.09
CA SER A 141 -5.94 26.36 -14.32
C SER A 141 -6.20 24.98 -14.91
N GLU A 142 -7.32 24.84 -15.62
CA GLU A 142 -7.65 23.67 -16.45
C GLU A 142 -6.57 23.36 -17.51
N TYR A 143 -5.73 24.35 -17.85
CA TYR A 143 -4.60 24.12 -18.74
C TYR A 143 -3.59 23.13 -18.15
N GLN A 144 -3.37 23.14 -16.83
CA GLN A 144 -2.47 22.16 -16.18
C GLN A 144 -3.03 20.74 -16.27
N VAL A 145 -4.35 20.59 -16.11
CA VAL A 145 -5.05 19.31 -16.28
C VAL A 145 -4.95 18.82 -17.72
N PHE A 146 -5.17 19.72 -18.69
CA PHE A 146 -4.98 19.38 -20.09
C PHE A 146 -3.54 18.93 -20.40
N GLN A 147 -2.53 19.62 -19.86
CA GLN A 147 -1.13 19.26 -20.04
C GLN A 147 -0.79 17.90 -19.44
N SER A 148 -1.32 17.56 -18.26
CA SER A 148 -1.08 16.25 -17.64
C SER A 148 -1.67 15.11 -18.47
N VAL A 149 -2.89 15.29 -18.99
CA VAL A 149 -3.52 14.31 -19.88
C VAL A 149 -2.74 14.15 -21.18
N MET A 150 -2.29 15.26 -21.78
CA MET A 150 -1.47 15.20 -22.99
C MET A 150 -0.15 14.48 -22.74
N ARG A 151 0.48 14.71 -21.58
CA ARG A 151 1.69 13.98 -21.21
C ARG A 151 1.43 12.49 -21.06
N TRP A 152 0.38 12.12 -20.32
CA TRP A 152 -0.03 10.73 -20.13
C TRP A 152 -0.29 10.02 -21.46
N ILE A 153 -1.03 10.64 -22.38
CA ILE A 153 -1.31 10.08 -23.71
C ILE A 153 -0.04 9.85 -24.52
N ASN A 154 0.93 10.78 -24.44
CA ASN A 154 2.16 10.71 -25.22
C ASN A 154 3.25 9.83 -24.59
N TYR A 155 3.04 9.31 -23.38
CA TYR A 155 4.06 8.52 -22.67
C TYR A 155 4.38 7.20 -23.36
N ASP A 156 3.35 6.48 -23.82
CA ASP A 156 3.49 5.19 -24.54
C ASP A 156 3.60 5.35 -26.07
N VAL A 157 3.71 6.58 -26.57
CA VAL A 157 3.88 6.84 -28.01
C VAL A 157 5.36 6.80 -28.35
N PRO A 158 5.82 5.83 -29.18
CA PRO A 158 7.23 5.70 -29.55
C PRO A 158 7.77 6.85 -30.42
#